data_AF-A0A352KF32-F1
#
_entry.id   AF-A0A352KF32-F1
#
_cell.length_a   1.000
_cell.length_b   1.000
_cell.length_c   1.000
_cell.angle_alpha   90.00
_cell.angle_beta   90.00
_cell.angle_gamma   90.00
#
_symmetry.space_group_name_H-M   'P 1'
#
loop_
_entity.id
_entity.type
_entity.pdbx_description
1 polymer ?
#
loop_
_entity_poly.entity_id
_entity_poly.type
_entity_poly.pdbx_seq_one_letter_code
_entity_poly.pdbx_strand_id
1 'polypeptide(L)'
;GCGSSREHAPWALLDFGIRCVIAPSFADIFYNNCFKNGILPIVLPQEEVDKLLDDAARGANATLTVDLEKQQIEGPDGGAIAFNIDGFRKQCLIEGLDDIGLTLQKEAAITEFEGKREISQPWL
;
A
#
# COMPACT_ATOMS: atom_id res chain seq x y z
N GLY A 1 -14.03 -4.90 -5.09
CA GLY A 1 -14.71 -4.94 -3.78
C GLY A 1 -15.79 -3.87 -3.71
N CYS A 2 -17.02 -4.19 -4.15
CA CYS A 2 -18.19 -3.30 -4.13
C CYS A 2 -19.16 -3.64 -2.97
N GLY A 3 -18.77 -4.54 -2.06
CA GLY A 3 -19.63 -5.01 -0.96
C GLY A 3 -18.99 -4.75 0.39
N SER A 4 -19.85 -4.62 1.42
CA SER A 4 -19.50 -4.32 2.82
C SER A 4 -18.18 -4.98 3.21
N SER A 5 -17.22 -4.15 3.60
CA SER A 5 -15.88 -4.55 3.99
C SER A 5 -15.92 -5.77 4.92
N ARG A 6 -15.61 -6.94 4.37
CA ARG A 6 -15.20 -8.09 5.16
C ARG A 6 -13.69 -7.96 5.25
N GLU A 7 -13.20 -7.61 6.43
CA GLU A 7 -11.77 -7.44 6.74
C GLU A 7 -10.90 -8.66 6.38
N HIS A 8 -11.53 -9.78 6.05
CA HIS A 8 -10.91 -11.01 5.55
C HIS A 8 -10.41 -10.92 4.09
N ALA A 9 -10.94 -10.02 3.26
CA ALA A 9 -10.57 -9.97 1.84
C ALA A 9 -9.10 -9.58 1.58
N PRO A 10 -8.51 -8.60 2.29
CA PRO A 10 -7.08 -8.31 2.16
C PRO A 10 -6.18 -9.44 2.66
N TRP A 11 -6.57 -10.14 3.75
CA TRP A 11 -5.78 -11.24 4.30
C TRP A 11 -5.68 -12.43 3.34
N ALA A 12 -6.76 -12.76 2.65
CA ALA A 12 -6.73 -13.82 1.62
C ALA A 12 -5.82 -13.47 0.44
N LEU A 13 -5.69 -12.19 0.09
CA LEU A 13 -4.78 -11.73 -0.97
C LEU A 13 -3.31 -11.77 -0.52
N LEU A 14 -3.05 -11.37 0.72
CA LEU A 14 -1.73 -11.46 1.35
C LEU A 14 -1.24 -12.91 1.47
N ASP A 15 -2.09 -13.82 1.94
CA ASP A 15 -1.78 -15.25 2.01
C ASP A 15 -1.51 -15.85 0.63
N PHE A 16 -2.08 -15.27 -0.42
CA PHE A 16 -1.80 -15.62 -1.82
C PHE A 16 -0.50 -15.01 -2.36
N GLY A 17 0.16 -14.13 -1.60
CA GLY A 17 1.36 -13.41 -2.01
C GLY A 17 1.09 -12.19 -2.90
N ILE A 18 -0.15 -11.69 -2.96
CA ILE A 18 -0.51 -10.53 -3.79
C ILE A 18 -0.07 -9.25 -3.09
N ARG A 19 0.86 -8.53 -3.74
CA ARG A 19 1.49 -7.30 -3.22
C ARG A 19 0.87 -6.02 -3.79
N CYS A 20 0.16 -6.12 -4.90
CA CYS A 20 -0.40 -4.98 -5.62
C CYS A 20 -1.75 -5.35 -6.23
N VAL A 21 -2.70 -4.41 -6.20
CA VAL A 21 -4.03 -4.56 -6.81
C VAL A 21 -4.29 -3.33 -7.68
N ILE A 22 -4.60 -3.54 -8.96
CA ILE A 22 -4.88 -2.47 -9.91
C ILE A 22 -6.37 -2.50 -10.25
N ALA A 23 -7.06 -1.37 -10.12
CA ALA A 23 -8.48 -1.27 -10.44
C ALA A 23 -8.88 0.15 -10.85
N PRO A 24 -10.01 0.33 -11.57
CA PRO A 24 -10.54 1.65 -11.91
C PRO A 24 -11.05 2.43 -10.70
N SER A 25 -11.46 1.74 -9.65
CA SER A 25 -11.89 2.34 -8.40
C SER A 25 -11.81 1.33 -7.25
N PHE A 26 -11.67 1.83 -6.03
CA PHE A 26 -11.76 1.04 -4.80
C PHE A 26 -12.78 1.66 -3.85
N ALA A 27 -13.42 0.82 -3.04
CA ALA A 27 -14.18 1.30 -1.90
C ALA A 27 -13.22 1.85 -0.83
N ASP A 28 -13.57 2.96 -0.19
CA ASP A 28 -12.70 3.67 0.78
C ASP A 28 -12.16 2.75 1.88
N ILE A 29 -13.01 1.85 2.39
CA ILE A 29 -12.63 0.92 3.46
C ILE A 29 -11.61 -0.11 2.94
N PHE A 30 -11.82 -0.65 1.74
CA PHE A 30 -10.88 -1.59 1.14
C PHE A 30 -9.55 -0.92 0.82
N TYR A 31 -9.60 0.30 0.30
CA TYR A 31 -8.42 1.10 -0.01
C TYR A 31 -7.57 1.33 1.24
N ASN A 32 -8.17 1.79 2.34
CA ASN A 32 -7.46 2.00 3.60
C ASN A 32 -6.92 0.68 4.20
N ASN A 33 -7.70 -0.41 4.13
CA ASN A 33 -7.25 -1.70 4.61
C ASN A 33 -6.07 -2.26 3.81
N CYS A 34 -5.98 -2.00 2.50
CA CYS A 34 -4.82 -2.43 1.71
C CYS A 34 -3.52 -1.82 2.23
N PHE A 35 -3.50 -0.51 2.51
CA PHE A 35 -2.31 0.15 3.06
C PHE A 35 -1.89 -0.41 4.41
N LYS A 36 -2.86 -0.67 5.29
CA LYS A 36 -2.62 -1.28 6.62
C LYS A 36 -2.12 -2.72 6.58
N ASN A 37 -2.16 -3.34 5.42
CA ASN A 37 -1.78 -4.72 5.22
C ASN A 37 -0.59 -4.82 4.23
N GLY A 38 0.07 -3.71 3.91
CA GLY A 38 1.21 -3.70 2.99
C GLY A 38 0.86 -4.05 1.53
N ILE A 39 -0.42 -3.96 1.14
CA ILE A 39 -0.88 -4.14 -0.24
C ILE A 39 -0.94 -2.75 -0.90
N LEU A 40 -0.39 -2.62 -2.11
CA LEU A 40 -0.47 -1.39 -2.90
C LEU A 40 -1.72 -1.38 -3.80
N PRO A 41 -2.76 -0.59 -3.48
CA PRO A 41 -3.89 -0.36 -4.39
C PRO A 41 -3.57 0.76 -5.38
N ILE A 42 -3.60 0.46 -6.67
CA ILE A 42 -3.37 1.42 -7.74
C ILE A 42 -4.68 1.72 -8.48
N VAL A 43 -5.04 3.01 -8.52
CA VAL A 43 -6.19 3.50 -9.27
C VAL A 43 -5.75 4.01 -10.62
N LEU A 44 -6.29 3.43 -11.70
CA LEU A 44 -6.03 3.84 -13.07
C LEU A 44 -7.34 4.03 -13.85
N PRO A 45 -7.37 4.84 -14.92
CA PRO A 45 -8.52 4.88 -15.80
C PRO A 45 -8.87 3.49 -16.37
N GLN A 46 -10.15 3.23 -16.63
CA GLN A 46 -10.60 1.95 -17.19
C GLN A 46 -9.83 1.56 -18.45
N GLU A 47 -9.55 2.53 -19.33
CA GLU A 47 -8.80 2.31 -20.57
C GLU A 47 -7.38 1.77 -20.34
N GLU A 48 -6.69 2.23 -19.28
CA GLU A 48 -5.36 1.74 -18.92
C GLU A 48 -5.43 0.36 -18.25
N VAL A 49 -6.48 0.10 -17.46
CA VAL A 49 -6.71 -1.22 -16.87
C VAL A 49 -7.00 -2.25 -17.95
N ASP A 50 -7.78 -1.90 -18.98
CA ASP A 50 -8.09 -2.79 -20.10
C ASP A 50 -6.83 -3.12 -20.92
N LYS A 51 -5.94 -2.13 -21.14
CA LYS A 51 -4.62 -2.38 -21.77
C LYS A 51 -3.78 -3.37 -20.97
N LEU A 52 -3.72 -3.18 -19.65
CA LEU A 52 -2.97 -4.08 -18.76
C LEU A 52 -3.57 -5.50 -18.74
N LEU A 53 -4.89 -5.62 -18.81
CA LEU A 53 -5.58 -6.92 -18.92
C LEU A 53 -5.29 -7.60 -20.26
N ASP A 54 -5.31 -6.85 -21.36
CA ASP A 54 -4.95 -7.35 -22.68
C ASP A 54 -3.50 -7.82 -22.73
N ASP A 55 -2.55 -7.04 -22.19
CA ASP A 55 -1.13 -7.39 -22.13
C ASP A 55 -0.90 -8.64 -21.26
N ALA A 56 -1.62 -8.76 -20.13
CA ALA A 56 -1.58 -9.95 -19.29
C ALA A 56 -2.18 -11.19 -19.98
N ALA A 57 -3.19 -11.02 -20.84
CA ALA A 57 -3.81 -12.12 -21.57
C ALA A 57 -2.96 -12.63 -22.75
N ARG A 58 -2.02 -11.82 -23.27
CA ARG A 58 -1.20 -12.14 -24.46
C ARG A 58 -0.10 -13.17 -24.24
N GLY A 59 0.19 -13.62 -23.01
CA GLY A 59 1.09 -14.76 -22.83
C GLY A 59 1.43 -15.13 -21.38
N ALA A 60 1.78 -16.40 -21.18
CA ALA A 60 2.11 -17.01 -19.88
C ALA A 60 3.32 -16.39 -19.13
N ASN A 61 4.04 -15.45 -19.75
CA ASN A 61 5.20 -14.75 -19.20
C ASN A 61 5.02 -13.22 -19.13
N ALA A 62 3.80 -12.70 -19.26
CA ALA A 62 3.51 -11.27 -19.10
C ALA A 62 3.82 -10.83 -17.66
N THR A 63 5.06 -10.41 -17.44
CA THR A 63 5.53 -9.93 -16.14
C THR A 63 5.32 -8.43 -16.08
N LEU A 64 4.47 -8.01 -15.16
CA LEU A 64 4.22 -6.61 -14.86
C LEU A 64 5.12 -6.20 -13.70
N THR A 65 5.93 -5.17 -13.90
CA THR A 65 6.77 -4.61 -12.84
C THR A 65 6.15 -3.33 -12.33
N VAL A 66 5.95 -3.23 -11.02
CA VAL A 66 5.42 -2.02 -10.39
C VAL A 66 6.54 -1.36 -9.58
N ASP A 67 7.00 -0.21 -10.03
CA ASP A 67 8.01 0.61 -9.37
C ASP A 67 7.30 1.69 -8.53
N LEU A 68 7.27 1.47 -7.21
CA LEU A 68 6.66 2.40 -6.26
C LEU A 68 7.49 3.68 -6.08
N GLU A 69 8.81 3.62 -6.26
CA GLU A 69 9.69 4.78 -6.15
C GLU A 69 9.48 5.76 -7.29
N LYS A 70 9.38 5.24 -8.52
CA LYS A 70 9.06 6.04 -9.72
C LYS A 70 7.57 6.26 -9.94
N GLN A 71 6.72 5.53 -9.21
CA GLN A 71 5.27 5.51 -9.38
C GLN A 71 4.87 5.11 -10.82
N GLN A 72 5.51 4.07 -11.33
CA GLN A 72 5.33 3.57 -12.69
C GLN A 72 5.05 2.07 -12.72
N ILE A 73 4.21 1.66 -13.65
CA ILE A 73 3.97 0.26 -13.99
C ILE A 73 4.60 0.02 -15.35
N GLU A 74 5.52 -0.94 -15.41
CA GLU A 74 6.19 -1.36 -16.62
C GLU A 74 5.58 -2.69 -17.10
N GLY A 75 5.03 -2.65 -18.31
CA GLY A 75 4.52 -3.81 -19.02
C GLY A 75 5.61 -4.60 -19.75
N PRO A 76 5.33 -5.86 -20.11
CA PRO A 76 6.29 -6.72 -20.84
C PRO A 76 6.66 -6.15 -22.22
N ASP A 77 5.79 -5.36 -22.84
CA ASP A 77 6.02 -4.70 -24.13
C ASP A 77 6.77 -3.35 -24.02
N GLY A 78 7.25 -2.99 -22.82
CA GLY A 78 7.97 -1.73 -22.57
C GLY A 78 7.07 -0.50 -22.39
N GLY A 79 5.75 -0.69 -22.30
CA GLY A 79 4.81 0.36 -21.94
C GLY A 79 4.97 0.76 -20.48
N ALA A 80 5.10 2.07 -20.21
CA ALA A 80 5.15 2.62 -18.86
C ALA A 80 3.88 3.41 -18.55
N ILE A 81 3.14 3.00 -17.53
CA ILE A 81 1.93 3.68 -17.05
C ILE A 81 2.26 4.36 -15.72
N ALA A 82 2.15 5.68 -15.67
CA ALA A 82 2.31 6.41 -14.43
C ALA A 82 1.04 6.29 -13.57
N PHE A 83 1.21 6.05 -12.29
CA PHE A 83 0.13 6.12 -11.31
C PHE A 83 0.46 7.16 -10.24
N ASN A 84 -0.56 7.62 -9.51
CA ASN A 84 -0.37 8.56 -8.42
C ASN A 84 -0.77 7.91 -7.09
N ILE A 85 0.07 8.11 -6.09
CA ILE A 85 -0.17 7.70 -4.70
C ILE A 85 0.29 8.82 -3.78
N ASP A 86 -0.43 9.01 -2.68
CA ASP A 86 -0.06 9.96 -1.64
C ASP A 86 1.33 9.65 -1.06
N GLY A 87 2.15 10.69 -0.87
CA GLY A 87 3.54 10.56 -0.44
C GLY A 87 3.70 9.88 0.92
N PHE A 88 2.79 10.15 1.86
CA PHE A 88 2.81 9.52 3.18
C PHE A 88 2.51 8.02 3.08
N ARG A 89 1.50 7.64 2.28
CA ARG A 89 1.17 6.23 2.03
C ARG A 89 2.27 5.49 1.29
N LYS A 90 2.92 6.14 0.32
CA LYS A 90 4.10 5.62 -0.39
C LYS A 90 5.22 5.29 0.59
N GLN A 91 5.54 6.22 1.49
CA GLN A 91 6.61 6.02 2.47
C GLN A 91 6.28 4.88 3.43
N CYS A 92 5.04 4.77 3.90
CA CYS A 92 4.61 3.64 4.75
C CYS A 92 4.82 2.29 4.05
N LEU A 93 4.48 2.19 2.76
CA LEU A 93 4.65 0.96 1.98
C LEU A 93 6.12 0.63 1.68
N ILE A 94 6.96 1.63 1.39
CA ILE A 94 8.40 1.45 1.11
C ILE A 94 9.13 1.00 2.37
N GLU A 95 8.87 1.66 3.50
CA GLU A 95 9.53 1.37 4.76
C GLU A 95 8.95 0.12 5.46
N GLY A 96 7.88 -0.47 4.89
CA GLY A 96 7.17 -1.60 5.51
C GLY A 96 6.59 -1.24 6.88
N LEU A 97 6.36 0.04 7.12
CA LEU A 97 5.86 0.55 8.39
C LEU A 97 4.36 0.31 8.44
N ASP A 98 3.97 -0.74 9.15
CA ASP A 98 2.65 -0.80 9.74
C ASP A 98 2.49 0.31 10.81
N ASP A 99 1.25 0.61 11.22
CA ASP A 99 0.93 1.60 12.27
C ASP A 99 1.81 1.43 13.56
N ILE A 100 2.33 0.22 13.79
CA ILE A 100 3.28 -0.12 14.87
C ILE A 100 4.69 0.46 14.63
N GLY A 101 5.20 0.40 13.40
CA GLY A 101 6.51 0.97 13.02
C GLY A 101 6.52 2.50 13.09
N LEU A 102 5.42 3.15 12.72
CA LEU A 102 5.20 4.59 12.89
C LEU A 102 5.22 5.01 14.36
N THR A 103 4.72 4.15 15.25
CA THR A 103 4.76 4.36 16.71
C THR A 103 6.17 4.14 17.26
N LEU A 104 6.90 3.13 16.77
CA LEU A 104 8.30 2.87 17.13
C LEU A 104 9.24 3.99 16.67
N GLN A 105 8.99 4.65 15.53
CA GLN A 105 9.75 5.86 15.16
C GLN A 105 9.58 7.02 16.16
N LYS A 106 8.50 7.01 16.95
CA LYS A 106 8.28 7.97 18.03
C LYS A 106 8.77 7.47 19.40
N GLU A 107 9.38 6.30 19.47
CA GLU A 107 9.91 5.73 20.72
C GLU A 107 10.84 6.70 21.42
N ALA A 108 11.76 7.35 20.70
CA ALA A 108 12.65 8.37 21.28
C ALA A 108 11.87 9.56 21.89
N ALA A 109 10.79 10.00 21.26
CA ALA A 109 9.94 11.08 21.77
C ALA A 109 9.10 10.64 22.98
N ILE A 110 8.70 9.37 23.03
CA ILE A 110 8.03 8.76 24.18
C ILE A 110 9.01 8.66 25.36
N THR A 111 10.22 8.16 25.15
CA THR A 111 11.26 8.08 26.19
C THR A 111 11.61 9.46 26.74
N GLU A 112 11.73 10.48 25.88
CA GLU A 112 12.00 11.85 26.32
C GLU A 112 10.83 12.45 27.12
N PHE A 113 9.59 12.16 26.71
CA PHE A 113 8.40 12.58 27.45
C PHE A 113 8.28 11.88 28.80
N GLU A 114 8.51 10.56 28.87
CA GLU A 114 8.50 9.77 30.10
C GLU A 114 9.58 10.25 31.08
N GLY A 115 10.81 10.48 30.60
CA GLY A 115 11.87 11.03 31.45
C GLY A 115 11.54 12.42 32.01
N LYS A 116 10.90 13.30 31.23
CA LYS A 116 10.40 14.59 31.73
C LYS A 116 9.24 14.42 32.72
N ARG A 117 8.41 13.40 32.55
CA ARG A 117 7.26 13.13 33.41
C ARG A 117 7.70 12.57 34.76
N GLU A 118 8.71 11.70 34.79
CA GLU A 118 9.34 11.18 36.01
C GLU A 118 9.94 12.31 36.87
N ILE A 119 10.53 13.31 36.23
CA ILE A 119 11.11 14.49 36.90
C ILE A 119 10.03 15.48 37.37
N SER A 120 8.97 15.67 36.60
CA SER A 120 7.94 16.69 36.89
C SER A 120 6.79 16.19 37.77
N GLN A 121 6.59 14.87 37.86
CA GLN A 121 5.54 14.23 38.67
C GLN A 121 6.12 13.04 39.47
N PRO A 122 7.00 13.29 40.44
CA PRO A 122 7.68 12.23 41.21
C PRO A 122 6.77 11.42 42.16
N TRP A 123 5.47 11.73 42.21
CA TRP A 123 4.48 11.04 43.05
C TRP A 123 3.63 10.02 42.28
N LEU A 124 3.96 9.76 41.01
CA LEU A 124 3.37 8.70 40.21
C LEU A 124 4.21 7.42 40.29
#